data_AF-A0A6P6WMD8-F1
#
_entry.id   AF-A0A6P6WMD8-F1
#
_cell.length_a   1.000
_cell.length_b   1.000
_cell.length_c   1.000
_cell.angle_alpha   90.00
_cell.angle_beta   90.00
_cell.angle_gamma   90.00
#
_symmetry.space_group_name_H-M   'P 1'
#
loop_
_entity.id
_entity.type
_entity.pdbx_description
1 polymer ?
#
loop_
_entity_poly.entity_id
_entity_poly.type
_entity_poly.pdbx_seq_one_letter_code
_entity_poly.pdbx_strand_id
1 'polypeptide(L)'
;MLLNLLVLAFLLFGAGNLAFNLPSDGILRIALKKRPLNLNNIHAATIYAGHLGNFTGHVESLERNVVYLKNYLDMQYYGEISLGTPPQHFDVVFDTGSANLWVPSSKCFFSVACYVHSKYRSRQSSTYTEIGKSCKIPYGSGSIYGFFSRDNAGLGGITIKEQVFTEATWEGLFTFLVAQFDGILGLGFEDIAIGRVTPIWYTMLDIFIKLFFLGVLQFVVVMAQARCGFNQQDAEANYCYVCLSFI
;
A
#
# COMPACT_ATOMS: atom_id res chain seq x y z
N MET A 1 0.85 46.64 -4.08
CA MET A 1 1.76 46.43 -5.23
C MET A 1 2.74 45.27 -5.01
N LEU A 2 3.41 45.15 -3.85
CA LEU A 2 4.28 43.99 -3.54
C LEU A 2 3.55 42.64 -3.49
N LEU A 3 2.30 42.60 -3.01
CA LEU A 3 1.51 41.35 -2.92
C LEU A 3 1.20 40.76 -4.31
N ASN A 4 0.90 41.61 -5.30
CA ASN A 4 0.65 41.16 -6.67
C ASN A 4 1.93 40.71 -7.38
N LEU A 5 3.10 41.24 -7.01
CA LEU A 5 4.39 40.81 -7.56
C LEU A 5 4.81 39.43 -7.02
N LEU A 6 4.50 39.13 -5.75
CA LEU A 6 4.73 37.81 -5.14
C LEU A 6 3.82 36.73 -5.73
N VAL A 7 2.55 37.05 -6.01
CA VAL A 7 1.62 36.14 -6.70
C VAL A 7 2.08 35.84 -8.12
N LEU A 8 2.59 36.84 -8.85
CA LEU A 8 3.13 36.65 -10.20
C LEU A 8 4.42 35.81 -10.20
N ALA A 9 5.27 35.96 -9.19
CA ALA A 9 6.48 35.15 -9.03
C ALA A 9 6.17 33.67 -8.75
N PHE A 10 5.11 33.38 -7.98
CA PHE A 10 4.62 32.01 -7.78
C PHE A 10 4.04 31.39 -9.05
N LEU A 11 3.35 32.17 -9.88
CA LEU A 11 2.83 31.72 -11.17
C LEU A 11 3.94 31.45 -12.20
N LEU A 12 5.07 32.16 -12.12
CA LEU A 12 6.20 32.00 -13.04
C LEU A 12 7.22 30.92 -12.59
N PHE A 13 7.29 30.57 -11.30
CA PHE A 13 8.16 29.49 -10.81
C PHE A 13 7.48 28.09 -10.82
N GLY A 14 6.18 28.03 -11.06
CA GLY A 14 5.38 26.79 -11.01
C GLY A 14 5.23 26.03 -12.33
N ALA A 15 5.81 26.49 -13.44
CA ALA A 15 5.70 25.86 -14.75
C ALA A 15 6.81 24.81 -15.02
N GLY A 16 7.30 24.13 -13.98
CA GLY A 16 8.07 22.92 -14.17
C GLY A 16 7.13 21.81 -14.65
N ASN A 17 7.26 21.42 -15.92
CA ASN A 17 6.52 20.35 -16.60
C ASN A 17 6.16 19.15 -15.70
N LEU A 18 5.05 19.25 -14.97
CA LEU A 18 4.38 18.12 -14.37
C LEU A 18 3.22 17.80 -15.31
N ALA A 19 3.55 17.13 -16.42
CA ALA A 19 2.55 16.53 -17.28
C ALA A 19 1.91 15.36 -16.52
N PHE A 20 0.90 15.64 -15.72
CA PHE A 20 0.03 14.61 -15.16
C PHE A 20 -0.93 14.17 -16.27
N ASN A 21 -0.80 12.92 -16.73
CA ASN A 21 -1.85 12.29 -17.53
C ASN A 21 -2.99 11.85 -16.60
N LEU A 22 -3.67 12.81 -15.98
CA LEU A 22 -4.88 12.55 -15.22
C LEU A 22 -6.01 12.19 -16.20
N PRO A 23 -6.79 11.13 -15.92
CA PRO A 23 -7.99 10.81 -16.70
C PRO A 23 -8.94 12.01 -16.75
N SER A 24 -9.61 12.20 -17.89
CA SER A 24 -10.53 13.34 -18.10
C SER A 24 -11.73 13.35 -17.15
N ASP A 25 -12.04 12.23 -16.48
CA ASP A 25 -13.10 12.12 -15.48
C ASP A 25 -12.63 12.46 -14.05
N GLY A 26 -11.34 12.80 -13.85
CA GLY A 26 -10.78 13.12 -12.53
C GLY A 26 -10.66 11.91 -11.59
N ILE A 27 -10.85 10.69 -12.10
CA ILE A 27 -10.81 9.47 -11.28
C ILE A 27 -9.53 8.69 -11.58
N LEU A 28 -8.66 8.56 -10.58
CA LEU A 28 -7.54 7.64 -10.68
C LEU A 28 -8.02 6.21 -10.43
N ARG A 29 -7.94 5.38 -11.46
CA ARG A 29 -8.32 3.96 -11.40
C ARG A 29 -7.05 3.11 -11.37
N ILE A 30 -6.84 2.42 -10.27
CA ILE A 30 -5.73 1.47 -10.13
C ILE A 30 -6.30 0.08 -10.36
N ALA A 31 -5.91 -0.54 -11.47
CA ALA A 31 -6.33 -1.89 -11.81
C ALA A 31 -5.73 -2.90 -10.81
N LEU A 32 -6.56 -3.82 -10.32
CA LEU A 32 -6.10 -4.90 -9.46
C LEU A 32 -6.02 -6.20 -10.26
N LYS A 33 -4.89 -6.89 -10.10
CA LYS A 33 -4.71 -8.26 -10.56
C LYS A 33 -5.41 -9.18 -9.54
N LYS A 34 -6.27 -10.06 -10.04
CA LYS A 34 -6.93 -11.11 -9.27
C LYS A 34 -6.07 -12.37 -9.31
N ARG A 35 -5.79 -13.01 -8.18
CA ARG A 35 -5.31 -14.39 -8.17
C ARG A 35 -6.09 -15.27 -7.19
N PRO A 36 -6.46 -16.50 -7.60
CA PRO A 36 -7.06 -17.47 -6.70
C PRO A 36 -6.02 -17.98 -5.69
N LEU A 37 -6.45 -18.16 -4.45
CA LEU A 37 -5.65 -18.84 -3.45
C LEU A 37 -5.55 -20.33 -3.83
N ASN A 38 -4.33 -20.87 -3.85
CA ASN A 38 -4.13 -22.29 -4.10
C ASN A 38 -4.61 -23.09 -2.88
N LEU A 39 -5.39 -24.16 -3.06
CA LEU A 39 -5.87 -25.02 -1.98
C LEU A 39 -4.75 -25.50 -1.04
N ASN A 40 -3.54 -25.72 -1.57
CA ASN A 40 -2.38 -26.11 -0.78
C ASN A 40 -1.92 -24.97 0.16
N ASN A 41 -2.02 -23.72 -0.30
CA ASN A 41 -1.70 -22.54 0.51
C ASN A 41 -2.77 -22.29 1.59
N ILE A 42 -4.03 -22.60 1.28
CA ILE A 42 -5.15 -22.56 2.24
C ILE A 42 -4.93 -23.61 3.33
N HIS A 43 -4.67 -24.87 2.96
CA HIS A 43 -4.37 -25.94 3.92
C HIS A 43 -3.19 -25.57 4.84
N ALA A 44 -2.12 -25.00 4.29
CA ALA A 44 -0.95 -24.59 5.07
C ALA A 44 -1.29 -23.44 6.06
N ALA A 45 -2.09 -22.45 5.64
CA ALA A 45 -2.56 -21.38 6.52
C ALA A 45 -3.51 -21.89 7.62
N THR A 46 -4.42 -22.82 7.29
CA THR A 46 -5.38 -23.43 8.22
C THR A 46 -4.70 -24.31 9.27
N ILE A 47 -3.71 -25.13 8.88
CA ILE A 47 -2.93 -25.96 9.83
C ILE A 47 -2.23 -25.08 10.86
N TYR A 48 -1.65 -23.95 10.43
CA TYR A 48 -0.97 -23.02 11.32
C TYR A 48 -1.93 -22.29 12.27
N ALA A 49 -3.10 -21.85 11.78
CA ALA A 49 -4.14 -21.26 12.63
C ALA A 49 -4.63 -22.25 13.71
N GLY A 50 -4.76 -23.54 13.35
CA GLY A 50 -5.07 -24.60 14.31
C GLY A 50 -3.96 -24.83 15.34
N HIS A 51 -2.69 -24.65 14.98
CA HIS A 51 -1.55 -24.80 15.89
C HIS A 51 -1.41 -23.65 16.90
N LEU A 52 -1.75 -22.41 16.52
CA LEU A 52 -1.82 -21.29 17.49
C LEU A 52 -2.97 -21.42 18.49
N GLY A 53 -4.07 -22.07 18.11
CA GLY A 53 -5.23 -22.30 18.99
C GLY A 53 -4.94 -23.26 20.15
N ASN A 54 -3.90 -24.09 20.07
CA ASN A 54 -3.55 -25.07 21.10
C ASN A 54 -2.70 -24.51 22.25
N PHE A 55 -2.28 -23.23 22.21
CA PHE A 55 -1.43 -22.62 23.25
C PHE A 55 -2.17 -21.77 24.29
N THR A 56 -3.50 -21.66 24.22
CA THR A 56 -4.28 -20.93 25.23
C THR A 56 -5.20 -21.89 25.99
N GLY A 57 -4.66 -22.52 27.02
CA GLY A 57 -5.48 -23.07 28.09
C GLY A 57 -6.17 -21.95 28.86
N HIS A 58 -7.49 -22.06 29.01
CA HIS A 58 -8.35 -21.40 30.00
C HIS A 58 -8.25 -19.87 30.14
N VAL A 59 -9.04 -19.12 29.36
CA VAL A 59 -9.65 -17.86 29.84
C VAL A 59 -11.09 -17.77 29.32
N GLU A 60 -12.02 -17.76 30.25
CA GLU A 60 -13.44 -17.47 30.08
C GLU A 60 -13.69 -16.11 29.38
N SER A 61 -14.64 -16.12 28.44
CA SER A 61 -15.65 -15.08 28.24
C SER A 61 -15.18 -13.62 28.31
N LEU A 62 -14.66 -13.12 27.20
CA LEU A 62 -14.90 -11.72 26.79
C LEU A 62 -15.46 -11.71 25.38
N GLU A 63 -16.79 -11.77 25.29
CA GLU A 63 -17.54 -11.24 24.15
C GLU A 63 -17.21 -9.75 24.01
N ARG A 64 -16.16 -9.43 23.26
CA ARG A 64 -16.07 -8.14 22.58
C ARG A 64 -16.40 -8.39 21.13
N ASN A 65 -17.28 -7.53 20.60
CA ASN A 65 -17.72 -7.42 19.21
C ASN A 65 -16.55 -7.40 18.22
N VAL A 66 -15.89 -8.53 18.02
CA VAL A 66 -15.05 -8.80 16.87
C VAL A 66 -16.00 -9.38 15.84
N VAL A 67 -16.46 -8.50 14.95
CA VAL A 67 -17.04 -8.96 13.69
C VAL A 67 -15.90 -9.68 12.98
N TYR A 68 -15.90 -11.01 13.06
CA TYR A 68 -15.14 -11.83 12.13
C TYR A 68 -15.71 -11.50 10.75
N LEU A 69 -15.01 -10.65 10.00
CA LEU A 69 -15.23 -10.55 8.56
C LEU A 69 -15.12 -11.98 8.05
N LYS A 70 -16.26 -12.56 7.62
CA LYS A 70 -16.27 -13.77 6.80
C LYS A 70 -15.37 -13.46 5.62
N ASN A 71 -14.13 -13.89 5.71
CA ASN A 71 -13.18 -13.90 4.62
C ASN A 71 -13.82 -14.81 3.58
N TYR A 72 -14.50 -14.21 2.61
CA TYR A 72 -15.00 -14.96 1.47
C TYR A 72 -13.76 -15.58 0.83
N LEU A 73 -13.67 -16.89 1.03
CA LEU A 73 -12.65 -17.77 0.50
C LEU A 73 -12.37 -17.37 -0.96
N ASP A 74 -11.08 -17.19 -1.28
CA ASP A 74 -10.47 -17.44 -2.60
C ASP A 74 -9.99 -16.29 -3.48
N MET A 75 -9.87 -15.03 -3.02
CA MET A 75 -9.36 -13.98 -3.93
C MET A 75 -8.47 -12.94 -3.23
N GLN A 76 -7.17 -12.94 -3.57
CA GLN A 76 -6.27 -11.84 -3.26
C GLN A 76 -6.24 -10.86 -4.44
N TYR A 77 -6.64 -9.62 -4.18
CA TYR A 77 -6.49 -8.51 -5.12
C TYR A 77 -5.26 -7.71 -4.72
N TYR A 78 -4.33 -7.59 -5.66
CA TYR A 78 -3.14 -6.79 -5.51
C TYR A 78 -2.97 -5.93 -6.76
N GLY A 79 -2.39 -4.75 -6.59
CA GLY A 79 -2.05 -3.88 -7.71
C GLY A 79 -0.55 -3.60 -7.70
N GLU A 80 -0.07 -3.12 -8.83
CA GLU A 80 1.35 -2.87 -9.01
C GLU A 80 1.72 -1.47 -8.56
N ILE A 81 2.78 -1.37 -7.77
CA ILE A 81 3.47 -0.11 -7.47
C ILE A 81 4.90 -0.19 -7.93
N SER A 82 5.57 0.96 -7.99
CA SER A 82 7.01 1.01 -8.14
C SER A 82 7.67 1.85 -7.05
N LEU A 83 8.90 1.51 -6.71
CA LEU A 83 9.74 2.26 -5.78
C LEU A 83 11.11 2.54 -6.40
N GLY A 84 11.59 3.75 -6.22
CA GLY A 84 12.92 4.17 -6.66
C GLY A 84 13.07 4.59 -8.11
N THR A 85 14.29 5.01 -8.43
CA THR A 85 14.70 5.46 -9.76
C THR A 85 16.01 4.77 -10.18
N PRO A 86 16.03 3.87 -11.17
CA PRO A 86 14.89 3.41 -11.98
C PRO A 86 13.81 2.68 -11.16
N PRO A 87 12.56 2.65 -11.65
CA PRO A 87 11.45 1.99 -10.96
C PRO A 87 11.70 0.50 -10.69
N GLN A 88 11.51 0.07 -9.43
CA GLN A 88 11.47 -1.33 -9.01
C GLN A 88 10.03 -1.71 -8.70
N HIS A 89 9.47 -2.70 -9.39
CA HIS A 89 8.04 -3.03 -9.33
C HIS A 89 7.70 -4.04 -8.23
N PHE A 90 6.55 -3.86 -7.58
CA PHE A 90 6.03 -4.72 -6.52
C PHE A 90 4.53 -4.91 -6.69
N ASP A 91 4.08 -6.16 -6.55
CA ASP A 91 2.66 -6.49 -6.46
C ASP A 91 2.23 -6.33 -4.98
N VAL A 92 1.35 -5.39 -4.66
CA VAL A 92 0.95 -5.08 -3.27
C VAL A 92 -0.55 -5.15 -3.04
N VAL A 93 -0.94 -5.57 -1.84
CA VAL A 93 -2.33 -5.49 -1.38
C VAL A 93 -2.64 -4.06 -0.92
N PHE A 94 -3.74 -3.51 -1.42
CA PHE A 94 -4.27 -2.22 -0.98
C PHE A 94 -5.14 -2.46 0.26
N ASP A 95 -4.63 -2.08 1.43
CA ASP A 95 -5.23 -2.43 2.71
C ASP A 95 -5.77 -1.19 3.43
N THR A 96 -7.09 -1.06 3.52
CA THR A 96 -7.74 0.03 4.26
C THR A 96 -7.68 -0.15 5.79
N GLY A 97 -7.27 -1.32 6.28
CA GLY A 97 -7.13 -1.64 7.70
C GLY A 97 -5.75 -1.28 8.29
N SER A 98 -4.78 -0.90 7.47
CA SER A 98 -3.44 -0.47 7.89
C SER A 98 -3.01 0.81 7.17
N ALA A 99 -1.97 1.49 7.67
CA ALA A 99 -1.54 2.78 7.13
C ALA A 99 -0.08 2.83 6.64
N ASN A 100 0.72 1.80 6.94
CA ASN A 100 2.10 1.74 6.48
C ASN A 100 2.18 1.10 5.08
N LEU A 101 3.06 1.63 4.23
CA LEU A 101 3.58 0.91 3.07
C LEU A 101 4.80 0.10 3.49
N TRP A 102 4.85 -1.18 3.15
CA TRP A 102 6.04 -2.01 3.34
C TRP A 102 6.27 -2.96 2.17
N VAL A 103 7.55 -3.21 1.87
CA VAL A 103 8.00 -4.17 0.86
C VAL A 103 9.24 -4.93 1.39
N PRO A 104 9.53 -6.14 0.86
CA PRO A 104 10.68 -6.92 1.26
C PRO A 104 11.98 -6.19 0.92
N SER A 105 12.93 -6.17 1.85
CA SER A 105 14.25 -5.57 1.63
C SER A 105 15.20 -6.56 0.98
N SER A 106 16.12 -6.06 0.16
CA SER A 106 17.35 -6.78 -0.23
C SER A 106 18.23 -7.18 0.97
N LYS A 107 18.02 -6.56 2.14
CA LYS A 107 18.68 -6.90 3.41
C LYS A 107 17.93 -7.97 4.22
N CYS A 108 16.87 -8.57 3.66
CA CYS A 108 16.17 -9.68 4.26
C CYS A 108 16.89 -11.01 3.94
N PHE A 109 17.65 -11.52 4.90
CA PHE A 109 18.47 -12.74 4.73
C PHE A 109 17.87 -13.99 5.37
N PHE A 110 17.06 -13.81 6.42
CA PHE A 110 16.66 -14.91 7.31
C PHE A 110 15.18 -15.33 7.16
N SER A 111 14.40 -14.66 6.31
CA SER A 111 13.02 -15.06 6.01
C SER A 111 12.94 -15.75 4.65
N VAL A 112 12.35 -16.94 4.61
CA VAL A 112 12.12 -17.70 3.37
C VAL A 112 11.22 -16.92 2.39
N ALA A 113 10.30 -16.08 2.91
CA ALA A 113 9.40 -15.28 2.09
C ALA A 113 10.17 -14.27 1.23
N CYS A 114 11.28 -13.74 1.73
CA CYS A 114 12.14 -12.83 1.00
C CYS A 114 12.97 -13.49 -0.13
N TYR A 115 12.97 -14.82 -0.22
CA TYR A 115 13.61 -15.52 -1.34
C TYR A 115 12.67 -15.71 -2.53
N VAL A 116 11.36 -15.67 -2.30
CA VAL A 116 10.34 -15.90 -3.35
C VAL A 116 9.67 -14.61 -3.83
N HIS A 117 9.77 -13.52 -3.07
CA HIS A 117 9.20 -12.21 -3.44
C HIS A 117 10.22 -11.24 -4.02
N SER A 118 9.71 -10.25 -4.75
CA SER A 118 10.49 -9.10 -5.21
C SER A 118 11.07 -8.35 -4.03
N LYS A 119 12.31 -7.87 -4.16
CA LYS A 119 13.03 -7.18 -3.09
C LYS A 119 13.45 -5.79 -3.52
N TYR A 120 13.20 -4.84 -2.63
CA TYR A 120 13.68 -3.48 -2.78
C TYR A 120 15.19 -3.37 -2.54
N ARG A 121 15.87 -2.78 -3.52
CA ARG A 121 17.31 -2.57 -3.56
C ARG A 121 17.59 -1.07 -3.49
N SER A 122 17.79 -0.56 -2.28
CA SER A 122 18.10 0.87 -2.07
C SER A 122 19.33 1.34 -2.85
N ARG A 123 20.37 0.49 -2.95
CA ARG A 123 21.59 0.80 -3.72
C ARG A 123 21.38 0.95 -5.22
N GLN A 124 20.25 0.49 -5.75
CA GLN A 124 19.92 0.58 -7.18
C GLN A 124 18.99 1.76 -7.49
N SER A 125 18.60 2.55 -6.49
CA SER A 125 17.78 3.74 -6.67
C SER A 125 18.60 5.01 -6.47
N SER A 126 18.58 5.92 -7.45
CA SER A 126 19.22 7.23 -7.39
C SER A 126 18.44 8.25 -6.56
N THR A 127 17.15 7.98 -6.28
CA THR A 127 16.28 8.86 -5.49
C THR A 127 16.09 8.39 -4.05
N TYR A 128 16.73 7.27 -3.68
CA TYR A 128 16.72 6.74 -2.34
C TYR A 128 17.39 7.69 -1.34
N THR A 129 16.72 7.89 -0.22
CA THR A 129 17.27 8.57 0.96
C THR A 129 17.13 7.66 2.17
N GLU A 130 18.23 7.45 2.88
CA GLU A 130 18.24 6.64 4.10
C GLU A 130 17.54 7.37 5.26
N ILE A 131 16.64 6.66 5.94
CA ILE A 131 16.12 7.05 7.27
C ILE A 131 16.70 6.12 8.33
N GLY A 132 16.69 4.80 8.10
CA GLY A 132 17.39 3.80 8.92
C GLY A 132 16.77 3.50 10.30
N LYS A 133 15.74 4.24 10.70
CA LYS A 133 15.03 4.02 11.97
C LYS A 133 14.26 2.69 11.93
N SER A 134 14.55 1.79 12.85
CA SER A 134 13.88 0.48 12.94
C SER A 134 12.39 0.61 13.27
N CYS A 135 11.60 -0.32 12.75
CA CYS A 135 10.16 -0.40 12.99
C CYS A 135 9.68 -1.84 13.15
N LYS A 136 8.56 -1.99 13.87
CA LYS A 136 7.83 -3.24 14.06
C LYS A 136 6.36 -2.98 13.79
N ILE A 137 5.81 -3.62 12.75
CA ILE A 137 4.40 -3.49 12.36
C ILE A 137 3.67 -4.75 12.85
N PRO A 138 2.77 -4.65 13.86
CA PRO A 138 2.05 -5.80 14.38
C PRO A 138 0.95 -6.26 13.41
N TYR A 139 0.87 -7.56 13.15
CA TYR A 139 -0.19 -8.18 12.34
C TYR A 139 -0.71 -9.42 13.08
N GLY A 140 -1.84 -9.28 13.79
CA GLY A 140 -2.45 -10.39 14.53
C GLY A 140 -1.46 -11.09 15.45
N SER A 141 -1.14 -12.36 15.16
CA SER A 141 -0.17 -13.17 15.91
C SER A 141 1.29 -13.02 15.48
N GLY A 142 1.56 -12.26 14.40
CA GLY A 142 2.89 -12.00 13.86
C GLY A 142 3.27 -10.53 13.85
N SER A 143 4.46 -10.22 13.35
CA SER A 143 4.86 -8.83 13.06
C SER A 143 5.85 -8.79 11.90
N ILE A 144 5.80 -7.70 11.16
CA ILE A 144 6.84 -7.33 10.19
C ILE A 144 7.89 -6.51 10.91
N TYR A 145 9.15 -6.87 10.74
CA TYR A 145 10.29 -6.14 11.28
C TYR A 145 11.10 -5.57 10.14
N GLY A 146 11.59 -4.35 10.33
CA GLY A 146 12.30 -3.64 9.28
C GLY A 146 12.82 -2.30 9.75
N PHE A 147 13.02 -1.41 8.80
CA PHE A 147 13.40 -0.03 9.04
C PHE A 147 12.76 0.88 8.00
N PHE A 148 12.61 2.16 8.34
CA PHE A 148 12.09 3.16 7.43
C PHE A 148 13.13 3.56 6.38
N SER A 149 12.64 3.77 5.17
CA SER A 149 13.36 4.25 4.00
C SER A 149 12.52 5.30 3.29
N ARG A 150 13.16 6.21 2.56
CA ARG A 150 12.47 7.20 1.73
C ARG A 150 12.87 7.05 0.29
N ASP A 151 11.90 7.05 -0.61
CA ASP A 151 12.15 7.09 -2.04
C ASP A 151 10.92 7.60 -2.81
N ASN A 152 11.05 7.79 -4.12
CA ASN A 152 9.91 8.04 -4.99
C ASN A 152 9.10 6.75 -5.15
N ALA A 153 7.77 6.88 -5.09
CA ALA A 153 6.83 5.79 -5.35
C ALA A 153 6.03 6.09 -6.62
N GLY A 154 5.86 5.10 -7.49
CA GLY A 154 4.97 5.18 -8.64
C GLY A 154 3.67 4.41 -8.37
N LEU A 155 2.52 5.06 -8.58
CA LEU A 155 1.20 4.45 -8.45
C LEU A 155 0.25 5.00 -9.51
N GLY A 156 -0.35 4.12 -10.33
CA GLY A 156 -1.34 4.53 -11.33
C GLY A 156 -0.82 5.55 -12.36
N GLY A 157 0.47 5.50 -12.71
CA GLY A 157 1.12 6.46 -13.61
C GLY A 157 1.52 7.79 -12.95
N ILE A 158 1.31 7.93 -11.64
CA ILE A 158 1.70 9.12 -10.87
C ILE A 158 2.97 8.81 -10.08
N THR A 159 3.93 9.74 -10.12
CA THR A 159 5.13 9.70 -9.28
C THR A 159 4.93 10.53 -8.01
N ILE A 160 4.88 9.85 -6.88
CA ILE A 160 4.80 10.40 -5.53
C ILE A 160 6.21 10.53 -4.99
N LYS A 161 6.67 11.76 -4.75
CA LYS A 161 8.04 12.01 -4.31
C LYS A 161 8.18 11.82 -2.81
N GLU A 162 9.38 11.41 -2.38
CA GLU A 162 9.77 11.36 -0.96
C GLU A 162 8.85 10.52 -0.06
N GLN A 163 8.22 9.48 -0.62
CA GLN A 163 7.37 8.57 0.13
C GLN A 163 8.21 7.78 1.14
N VAL A 164 7.79 7.82 2.41
CA VAL A 164 8.36 6.99 3.46
C VAL A 164 7.68 5.63 3.46
N PHE A 165 8.47 4.56 3.48
CA PHE A 165 7.99 3.19 3.53
C PHE A 165 8.92 2.32 4.39
N THR A 166 8.48 1.10 4.69
CA THR A 166 9.27 0.13 5.45
C THR A 166 9.94 -0.87 4.54
N GLU A 167 11.26 -0.99 4.68
CA GLU A 167 12.05 -2.10 4.17
C GLU A 167 11.97 -3.27 5.17
N ALA A 168 11.18 -4.31 4.84
CA ALA A 168 11.02 -5.48 5.70
C ALA A 168 12.27 -6.37 5.66
N THR A 169 12.88 -6.61 6.82
CA THR A 169 14.06 -7.49 6.98
C THR A 169 13.70 -8.85 7.56
N TRP A 170 12.53 -8.95 8.19
CA TRP A 170 12.00 -10.22 8.67
C TRP A 170 10.47 -10.17 8.72
N GLU A 171 9.86 -11.25 8.26
CA GLU A 171 8.41 -11.42 8.21
C GLU A 171 8.07 -12.58 9.16
N GLY A 172 7.50 -12.26 10.31
CA GLY A 172 7.26 -13.24 11.37
C GLY A 172 6.02 -14.10 11.19
N LEU A 173 5.39 -14.08 10.02
CA LEU A 173 4.10 -14.73 9.79
C LEU A 173 4.16 -15.66 8.58
N PHE A 174 3.82 -16.93 8.79
CA PHE A 174 3.81 -17.96 7.75
C PHE A 174 2.88 -17.61 6.58
N THR A 175 1.85 -16.78 6.81
CA THR A 175 0.94 -16.33 5.74
C THR A 175 1.67 -15.58 4.62
N PHE A 176 2.79 -14.91 4.91
CA PHE A 176 3.59 -14.24 3.89
C PHE A 176 4.50 -15.19 3.11
N LEU A 177 4.79 -16.40 3.63
CA LEU A 177 5.50 -17.43 2.86
C LEU A 177 4.68 -17.98 1.69
N VAL A 178 3.36 -18.03 1.88
CA VAL A 178 2.40 -18.53 0.89
C VAL A 178 1.65 -17.42 0.17
N ALA A 179 1.99 -16.16 0.47
CA ALA A 179 1.42 -15.00 -0.19
C ALA A 179 1.84 -14.96 -1.67
N GLN A 180 0.98 -14.38 -2.49
CA GLN A 180 1.25 -14.17 -3.93
C GLN A 180 1.51 -12.68 -4.25
N PHE A 181 1.66 -11.86 -3.22
CA PHE A 181 1.95 -10.44 -3.27
C PHE A 181 3.26 -10.18 -2.52
N ASP A 182 4.00 -9.17 -2.95
CA ASP A 182 5.29 -8.81 -2.37
C ASP A 182 5.13 -8.02 -1.06
N GLY A 183 4.11 -7.14 -0.97
CA GLY A 183 3.93 -6.28 0.20
C GLY A 183 2.52 -5.73 0.40
N ILE A 184 2.39 -4.78 1.32
CA ILE A 184 1.11 -4.12 1.64
C ILE A 184 1.27 -2.61 1.50
N LEU A 185 0.28 -1.98 0.86
CA LEU A 185 0.10 -0.54 0.79
C LEU A 185 -1.10 -0.15 1.65
N GLY A 186 -0.81 0.42 2.81
CA GLY A 186 -1.83 0.92 3.73
C GLY A 186 -2.56 2.17 3.21
N LEU A 187 -3.88 2.14 3.29
CA LEU A 187 -4.79 3.24 2.93
C LEU A 187 -5.52 3.82 4.16
N GLY A 188 -5.16 3.39 5.36
CA GLY A 188 -5.64 3.93 6.62
C GLY A 188 -5.06 5.30 6.97
N PHE A 189 -5.54 5.89 8.06
CA PHE A 189 -5.13 7.21 8.53
C PHE A 189 -3.74 7.20 9.20
N GLU A 190 -3.07 8.34 9.20
CA GLU A 190 -1.74 8.50 9.81
C GLU A 190 -1.71 8.16 11.30
N ASP A 191 -2.83 8.28 12.01
CA ASP A 191 -2.94 7.97 13.44
C ASP A 191 -2.63 6.52 13.80
N ILE A 192 -2.87 5.60 12.86
CA ILE A 192 -2.58 4.18 13.02
C ILE A 192 -1.27 3.78 12.32
N ALA A 193 -0.57 4.74 11.70
CA ALA A 193 0.71 4.48 11.04
C ALA A 193 1.82 4.31 12.09
N ILE A 194 2.48 3.16 12.07
CA ILE A 194 3.66 2.92 12.88
C ILE A 194 4.74 3.94 12.53
N GLY A 195 5.29 4.59 13.55
CA GLY A 195 6.29 5.64 13.38
C GLY A 195 5.73 7.00 12.98
N ARG A 196 4.39 7.18 12.91
CA ARG A 196 3.73 8.41 12.44
C ARG A 196 4.26 8.85 11.08
N VAL A 197 4.40 7.86 10.19
CA VAL A 197 4.81 8.11 8.81
C VAL A 197 3.58 8.48 7.99
N THR A 198 3.72 9.45 7.10
CA THR A 198 2.66 9.91 6.22
C THR A 198 2.23 8.79 5.27
N PRO A 199 0.97 8.31 5.32
CA PRO A 199 0.48 7.29 4.41
C PRO A 199 0.50 7.80 2.96
N ILE A 200 0.69 6.90 2.00
CA ILE A 200 0.91 7.29 0.60
C ILE A 200 -0.22 8.12 0.00
N TRP A 201 -1.46 7.87 0.41
CA TRP A 201 -2.62 8.61 -0.07
C TRP A 201 -2.68 10.05 0.47
N TYR A 202 -2.06 10.35 1.62
CA TYR A 202 -1.91 11.73 2.11
C TYR A 202 -0.95 12.50 1.20
N THR A 203 0.20 11.90 0.86
CA THR A 203 1.17 12.51 -0.07
C THR A 203 0.54 12.74 -1.45
N MET A 204 -0.32 11.82 -1.90
CA MET A 204 -1.10 12.00 -3.12
C MET A 204 -2.11 13.16 -2.99
N LEU A 205 -2.85 13.22 -1.90
CA LEU A 205 -3.80 14.30 -1.62
C LEU A 205 -3.10 15.67 -1.65
N ASP A 206 -1.90 15.80 -1.09
CA ASP A 206 -1.11 17.03 -1.17
C ASP A 206 -0.76 17.44 -2.60
N ILE A 207 -0.45 16.47 -3.47
CA ILE A 207 -0.20 16.71 -4.90
C ILE A 207 -1.48 17.24 -5.56
N PHE A 208 -2.63 16.61 -5.30
CA PHE A 208 -3.89 17.00 -5.91
C PHE A 208 -4.42 18.33 -5.40
N ILE A 209 -4.25 18.64 -4.12
CA ILE A 209 -4.58 19.95 -3.55
C ILE A 209 -3.74 21.05 -4.23
N LYS A 210 -2.44 20.81 -4.47
CA LYS A 210 -1.60 21.75 -5.23
C LYS A 210 -2.13 21.95 -6.65
N LEU A 211 -2.53 20.89 -7.34
CA LEU A 211 -3.12 20.97 -8.68
C LEU A 211 -4.47 21.70 -8.70
N PHE A 212 -5.29 21.55 -7.64
CA PHE A 212 -6.51 22.30 -7.47
C PHE A 212 -6.24 23.80 -7.34
N PHE A 213 -5.28 24.20 -6.51
CA PHE A 213 -4.89 25.62 -6.39
C PHE A 213 -4.26 26.19 -7.66
N LEU A 214 -3.67 25.35 -8.52
CA LEU A 214 -3.18 25.72 -9.84
C LEU A 214 -4.30 25.79 -10.91
N GLY A 215 -5.54 25.51 -10.55
CA GLY A 215 -6.70 25.52 -11.46
C GLY A 215 -6.76 24.33 -12.42
N VAL A 216 -5.96 23.29 -12.17
CA VAL A 216 -5.93 22.06 -12.99
C VAL A 216 -7.03 21.08 -12.55
N LEU A 217 -7.32 21.04 -11.25
CA LEU A 217 -8.42 20.25 -10.67
C LEU A 217 -9.51 21.18 -10.14
N GLN A 218 -10.76 20.72 -10.20
CA GLN A 218 -11.92 21.54 -9.86
C GLN A 218 -12.45 21.28 -8.45
N PHE A 219 -12.27 20.07 -7.89
CA PHE A 219 -12.40 19.78 -6.46
C PHE A 219 -11.41 18.64 -6.09
N VAL A 220 -11.32 18.26 -4.80
CA VAL A 220 -10.57 17.07 -4.35
C VAL A 220 -11.38 16.30 -3.30
N VAL A 221 -11.89 15.11 -3.64
CA VAL A 221 -12.58 14.20 -2.70
C VAL A 221 -11.93 12.81 -2.71
N VAL A 222 -11.18 12.45 -1.65
CA VAL A 222 -10.49 11.14 -1.57
C VAL A 222 -11.38 10.08 -0.94
N MET A 223 -11.79 9.11 -1.74
CA MET A 223 -12.47 7.90 -1.29
C MET A 223 -11.72 6.69 -1.83
N ALA A 224 -11.20 5.85 -0.94
CA ALA A 224 -10.67 4.54 -1.30
C ALA A 224 -11.82 3.53 -1.30
N GLN A 225 -12.33 3.19 -2.49
CA GLN A 225 -13.35 2.14 -2.63
C GLN A 225 -12.83 1.04 -3.55
N ALA A 226 -12.76 -0.19 -3.03
CA ALA A 226 -12.63 -1.36 -3.89
C ALA A 226 -13.97 -1.60 -4.59
N ARG A 227 -13.97 -1.59 -5.93
CA ARG A 227 -15.13 -1.97 -6.73
C ARG A 227 -14.79 -3.18 -7.58
N CYS A 228 -15.72 -4.12 -7.62
CA CYS A 228 -15.63 -5.36 -8.35
C CYS A 228 -16.88 -5.53 -9.21
N GLY A 229 -16.72 -5.80 -10.51
CA GLY A 229 -17.83 -6.12 -11.41
C GLY A 229 -18.14 -7.62 -11.36
N PHE A 230 -19.37 -7.99 -11.01
CA PHE A 230 -19.81 -9.39 -10.89
C PHE A 230 -20.65 -9.82 -12.09
N ASN A 231 -20.49 -11.07 -12.54
CA ASN A 231 -21.44 -11.70 -13.44
C ASN A 231 -22.60 -12.31 -12.63
N GLN A 232 -23.82 -12.28 -13.16
CA GLN A 232 -25.01 -12.67 -12.40
C GLN A 232 -25.21 -14.20 -12.29
N GLN A 233 -24.34 -14.99 -12.94
CA GLN A 233 -24.38 -16.46 -12.97
C GLN A 233 -23.30 -17.13 -12.11
N ASP A 234 -22.17 -16.46 -11.88
CA ASP A 234 -21.09 -16.93 -11.03
C ASP A 234 -20.81 -15.79 -10.05
N ALA A 235 -20.87 -16.03 -8.74
CA ALA A 235 -20.57 -15.02 -7.72
C ALA A 235 -19.08 -14.59 -7.71
N GLU A 236 -18.46 -14.51 -8.89
CA GLU A 236 -17.08 -14.19 -9.16
C GLU A 236 -16.97 -12.79 -9.78
N ALA A 237 -16.06 -11.98 -9.23
CA ALA A 237 -15.73 -10.71 -9.84
C ALA A 237 -14.83 -10.92 -11.07
N ASN A 238 -15.22 -10.32 -12.20
CA ASN A 238 -14.50 -10.38 -13.47
C ASN A 238 -13.32 -9.39 -13.52
N TYR A 239 -13.45 -8.26 -12.83
CA TYR A 239 -12.43 -7.24 -12.70
C TYR A 239 -12.65 -6.46 -11.40
N CYS A 240 -11.56 -6.06 -10.74
CA CYS A 240 -11.60 -5.19 -9.58
C CYS A 240 -10.60 -4.05 -9.72
N TYR A 241 -10.95 -2.90 -9.16
CA TYR A 241 -10.09 -1.73 -9.12
C TYR A 241 -10.25 -1.02 -7.78
N VAL A 242 -9.17 -0.38 -7.33
CA VAL A 242 -9.28 0.66 -6.31
C VAL A 242 -9.55 1.96 -7.04
N CYS A 243 -10.72 2.53 -6.78
CA CYS A 243 -10.98 3.92 -7.10
C CYS A 243 -10.35 4.77 -6.01
N LEU A 244 -9.47 5.68 -6.42
CA LEU A 244 -9.20 6.88 -5.67
C LEU A 244 -9.87 8.01 -6.46
N SER A 245 -11.06 8.38 -6.02
CA SER A 245 -11.70 9.58 -6.56
C SER A 245 -10.93 10.80 -6.11
N PHE A 246 -10.86 11.81 -6.97
CA PHE A 246 -10.37 13.17 -6.68
C PHE A 246 -11.23 14.12 -7.51
N ILE A 247 -12.54 14.13 -7.21
CA ILE A 247 -13.51 15.02 -7.88
C ILE A 247 -13.31 16.41 -7.34
#